data_AF-A0A0D5YFR9-F1
#
_entry.id   AF-A0A0D5YFR9-F1
#
_cell.length_a   1.000
_cell.length_b   1.000
_cell.length_c   1.000
_cell.angle_alpha   90.00
_cell.angle_beta   90.00
_cell.angle_gamma   90.00
#
_symmetry.space_group_name_H-M   'P 1'
#
loop_
_entity.id
_entity.type
_entity.pdbx_description
1 polymer ?
#
loop_
_entity_poly.entity_id
_entity_poly.type
_entity_poly.pdbx_seq_one_letter_code
_entity_poly.pdbx_strand_id
1 'polypeptide(L)' 'MSKRALLHKSKLEDFKSWLIENQIQYRDGKGDFQVLQVEVKDRFYPIYDRLQGAHFTTQRELIPLVKRYIASVKN' A
#
# COMPACT_ATOMS: atom_id res chain seq x y z
N MET A 1 -19.57 4.61 3.11
CA MET A 1 -18.48 4.91 2.16
C MET A 1 -17.16 4.36 2.72
N SER A 2 -16.50 3.40 2.07
CA SER A 2 -15.25 2.81 2.62
C SER A 2 -14.12 3.83 2.53
N LYS A 3 -13.47 4.16 3.65
CA LYS A 3 -12.23 4.94 3.68
C LYS A 3 -11.16 4.18 2.88
N ARG A 4 -10.92 4.59 1.62
CA ARG A 4 -9.92 4.02 0.69
C ARG A 4 -8.50 4.56 0.92
N ALA A 5 -8.37 5.53 1.83
CA ALA A 5 -7.13 6.18 2.21
C ALA A 5 -6.67 5.61 3.56
N LEU A 6 -6.06 4.42 3.54
CA LEU A 6 -5.65 3.70 4.75
C LEU A 6 -4.15 3.79 4.99
N LEU A 7 -3.34 3.87 3.93
CA LEU A 7 -1.89 3.95 4.05
C LEU A 7 -1.44 5.41 4.10
N HIS A 8 -0.92 5.83 5.25
CA HIS A 8 -0.35 7.16 5.44
C HIS A 8 1.01 7.28 4.73
N LYS A 9 1.34 8.46 4.20
CA LYS A 9 2.58 8.70 3.45
C LYS A 9 3.84 8.37 4.23
N SER A 10 3.89 8.76 5.51
CA SER A 10 5.01 8.47 6.40
C SER A 10 5.21 6.99 6.73
N LYS A 11 4.27 6.12 6.32
CA LYS A 11 4.30 4.68 6.57
C LYS A 11 4.67 3.85 5.34
N LEU A 12 5.13 4.49 4.26
CA LEU A 12 5.48 3.78 3.02
C LEU A 12 6.63 2.78 3.25
N GLU A 13 7.71 3.22 3.88
CA GLU A 13 8.89 2.37 4.12
C GLU A 13 8.57 1.26 5.13
N ASP A 14 7.89 1.59 6.24
CA ASP A 14 7.39 0.59 7.21
C ASP A 14 6.52 -0.47 6.50
N PHE A 15 5.67 -0.05 5.57
CA PHE A 15 4.83 -0.95 4.80
C PHE A 15 5.64 -1.84 3.85
N LYS A 16 6.66 -1.31 3.18
CA LYS A 16 7.59 -2.13 2.35
C LYS A 16 8.29 -3.19 3.19
N SER A 17 8.83 -2.82 4.36
CA SER A 17 9.45 -3.77 5.28
C SER A 17 8.48 -4.88 5.69
N TRP A 18 7.26 -4.51 6.06
CA TRP A 18 6.22 -5.48 6.40
C TRP A 18 5.87 -6.42 5.24
N LEU A 19 5.85 -5.94 3.98
CA LEU A 19 5.65 -6.79 2.81
C LEU A 19 6.78 -7.82 2.66
N ILE A 20 8.04 -7.42 2.87
CA ILE A 20 9.20 -8.32 2.84
C ILE A 20 9.07 -9.41 3.91
N GLU A 21 8.76 -9.02 5.14
CA GLU A 21 8.58 -9.94 6.28
C GLU A 21 7.45 -10.95 6.04
N ASN A 22 6.38 -10.53 5.36
CA ASN A 22 5.24 -11.37 5.02
C ASN A 22 5.41 -12.12 3.69
N GLN A 23 6.60 -12.05 3.07
CA GLN A 23 6.91 -12.68 1.78
C GLN A 23 5.96 -12.27 0.65
N ILE A 24 5.51 -11.01 0.67
CA ILE A 24 4.62 -10.44 -0.34
C ILE A 24 5.45 -9.64 -1.33
N GLN A 25 5.38 -10.01 -2.60
CA GLN A 25 6.15 -9.33 -3.63
C GLN A 25 5.64 -7.90 -3.83
N TYR A 26 6.57 -6.99 -4.03
CA TYR A 26 6.30 -5.65 -4.51
C TYR A 26 7.36 -5.24 -5.52
N ARG A 27 7.04 -4.21 -6.27
CA ARG A 27 7.96 -3.57 -7.21
C ARG A 27 7.72 -2.07 -7.24
N ASP A 28 8.63 -1.35 -7.87
CA ASP A 28 8.50 0.10 -8.03
C ASP A 28 7.24 0.47 -8.82
N GLY A 29 6.71 1.64 -8.48
CA GLY A 29 5.64 2.25 -9.25
C GLY A 29 6.05 2.56 -10.69
N LYS A 30 5.06 2.67 -11.58
CA LYS A 30 5.28 3.09 -12.98
C LYS A 30 4.67 4.47 -13.24
N GLY A 31 5.51 5.42 -13.65
CA GLY A 31 5.10 6.80 -13.95
C GLY A 31 5.02 7.69 -12.71
N ASP A 32 4.69 8.96 -12.92
CA ASP A 32 5.01 10.05 -11.99
C ASP A 32 4.28 9.98 -10.64
N PHE A 33 3.13 9.30 -10.58
CA PHE A 33 2.29 9.25 -9.38
C PHE A 33 2.17 7.87 -8.76
N GLN A 34 2.73 6.83 -9.39
CA GLN A 34 2.75 5.50 -8.81
C GLN A 34 3.97 5.37 -7.92
N VAL A 35 3.75 5.10 -6.64
CA VAL A 35 4.84 4.98 -5.66
C VAL A 35 5.25 3.55 -5.40
N LEU A 36 4.32 2.60 -5.59
CA LEU A 36 4.55 1.19 -5.34
C LEU A 36 3.56 0.34 -6.12
N GLN A 37 3.93 -0.89 -6.48
CA GLN A 37 3.00 -1.92 -6.90
C GLN A 37 3.16 -3.15 -6.03
N VAL A 38 2.06 -3.70 -5.54
CA VAL A 38 2.06 -4.84 -4.61
C VAL A 38 1.30 -6.01 -5.22
N GLU A 39 1.85 -7.20 -5.07
CA GLU A 39 1.23 -8.43 -5.56
C GLU A 39 0.06 -8.85 -4.68
N VAL A 40 -1.09 -9.10 -5.31
CA VAL A 40 -2.26 -9.71 -4.70
C VAL A 40 -2.86 -10.68 -5.72
N LYS A 41 -2.97 -11.97 -5.35
CA LYS A 41 -3.53 -13.01 -6.24
C LYS A 41 -2.88 -13.01 -7.63
N ASP A 42 -1.55 -13.09 -7.65
CA ASP A 42 -0.72 -13.19 -8.86
C ASP A 42 -0.82 -11.96 -9.80
N ARG A 43 -1.28 -10.82 -9.28
CA ARG A 43 -1.39 -9.55 -10.02
C ARG A 43 -0.84 -8.40 -9.20
N PHE A 44 -0.11 -7.50 -9.87
CA PHE A 44 0.43 -6.29 -9.26
C PHE A 44 -0.59 -5.16 -9.32
N TYR A 45 -0.93 -4.61 -8.16
CA TYR A 45 -1.83 -3.46 -8.02
C TYR A 45 -1.05 -2.21 -7.59
N PRO A 46 -1.25 -1.06 -8.27
CA PRO A 46 -0.54 0.16 -7.95
C PRO A 46 -1.10 0.88 -6.72
N ILE A 47 -0.21 1.54 -6.00
CA ILE A 47 -0.47 2.54 -4.96
C ILE A 47 -0.06 3.89 -5.53
N TYR A 48 -0.95 4.87 -5.43
CA TYR A 48 -0.74 6.21 -6.00
C TYR A 48 -0.55 7.26 -4.92
N ASP A 49 0.38 8.18 -5.16
CA ASP A 49 0.41 9.46 -4.47
C ASP A 49 -0.67 10.39 -5.05
N ARG A 50 -1.45 11.03 -4.17
CA ARG A 50 -2.44 12.05 -4.53
C ARG A 50 -1.86 13.45 -4.69
N LEU A 51 -0.54 13.63 -4.53
CA LEU A 51 0.19 14.90 -4.34
C LEU A 51 -0.28 15.68 -3.10
N GLN A 52 -1.59 15.86 -2.96
CA GLN A 52 -2.26 16.49 -1.83
C GLN A 52 -2.77 15.48 -0.81
N GLY A 53 -2.76 15.89 0.46
CA GLY A 53 -3.20 15.07 1.58
C GLY A 53 -2.15 14.08 2.09
N ALA A 54 -2.46 13.47 3.23
CA ALA A 54 -1.50 12.69 4.01
C ALA A 54 -1.50 11.18 3.69
N HIS A 55 -2.38 10.72 2.81
CA HIS A 55 -2.58 9.29 2.53
C HIS A 55 -2.44 8.98 1.04
N PHE A 56 -1.95 7.78 0.75
CA PHE A 56 -1.95 7.23 -0.60
C PHE A 56 -3.34 6.74 -1.02
N THR A 57 -3.53 6.62 -2.33
CA THR A 57 -4.65 5.88 -2.91
C THR A 57 -4.25 4.43 -3.09
N THR A 58 -5.04 3.51 -2.55
CA THR A 58 -4.88 2.08 -2.80
C THR A 58 -6.05 1.55 -3.62
N GLN A 59 -5.77 0.56 -4.46
CA GLN A 59 -6.81 -0.18 -5.19
C GLN A 59 -7.66 -1.02 -4.22
N ARG A 60 -8.87 -1.40 -4.64
CA ARG A 60 -9.82 -2.13 -3.80
C ARG A 60 -9.24 -3.46 -3.32
N GLU A 61 -8.45 -4.09 -4.16
CA GLU A 61 -7.79 -5.38 -3.95
C GLU A 61 -6.71 -5.31 -2.88
N LEU A 62 -6.10 -4.13 -2.69
CA LEU A 62 -5.10 -3.88 -1.65
C LEU A 62 -5.71 -3.53 -0.29
N ILE A 63 -7.00 -3.20 -0.21
CA ILE A 63 -7.65 -2.79 1.05
C ILE A 63 -7.50 -3.85 2.15
N PRO A 64 -7.77 -5.16 1.91
CA PRO A 64 -7.60 -6.19 2.94
C PRO A 64 -6.15 -6.28 3.41
N LEU A 65 -5.20 -6.12 2.49
CA LEU A 65 -3.77 -6.21 2.79
C LEU A 65 -3.29 -5.04 3.65
N VAL A 66 -3.66 -3.82 3.28
CA VAL A 66 -3.32 -2.62 4.06
C VAL A 66 -3.97 -2.66 5.44
N LYS A 67 -5.17 -3.21 5.57
CA LYS A 67 -5.80 -3.41 6.89
C LYS A 67 -5.03 -4.41 7.76
N ARG A 68 -4.50 -5.49 7.18
CA ARG A 68 -3.65 -6.45 7.91
C ARG A 68 -2.40 -5.77 8.44
N TYR A 69 -1.72 -4.97 7.61
CA TYR A 69 -0.59 -4.15 8.03
C TYR A 69 -0.95 -3.20 9.18
N ILE A 70 -2.04 -2.43 9.06
CA ILE A 70 -2.45 -1.49 10.12
C ILE A 70 -2.77 -2.23 11.43
N ALA A 71 -3.34 -3.43 11.35
CA ALA A 71 -3.61 -4.24 12.52
C ALA A 71 -2.32 -4.77 13.18
N SER A 72 -1.28 -5.11 12.41
CA SER A 72 -0.02 -5.59 12.97
C SER A 72 0.82 -4.49 13.61
N VAL A 73 0.70 -3.24 13.17
CA VAL A 73 1.42 -2.09 13.75
C VAL A 73 0.78 -1.56 15.04
N LYS A 74 -0.48 -1.92 15.30
CA LYS A 74 -1.24 -1.47 16.49
C LYS A 74 -1.04 -2.36 17.73
N ASN A 75 -0.43 -3.52 17.56
CA ASN A 75 0.00 -4.40 18.66
C ASN A 75 1.50 -4.20 18.90
#